data_AF-A0A9E3N8U1-F1
#
_entry.id   AF-A0A9E3N8U1-F1
#
_cell.length_a   1.000
_cell.length_b   1.000
_cell.length_c   1.000
_cell.angle_alpha   90.00
_cell.angle_beta   90.00
_cell.angle_gamma   90.00
#
_symmetry.space_group_name_H-M   'P 1'
#
loop_
_entity.id
_entity.type
_entity.pdbx_description
1 polymer ?
#
loop_
_entity_poly.entity_id
_entity_poly.type
_entity_poly.pdbx_seq_one_letter_code
_entity_poly.pdbx_strand_id
1 'polypeptide(L)'
;MLIDHKALLAMLASELDDARTELEMLGMALCQDVAITTAHVAKLQALDHVGQRCASVADILRAPDIQAASAAAPLESIANRLEDLTRRA
;
A
#
# COMPACT_ATOMS: atom_id res chain seq x y z
N MET A 1 21.80 4.36 19.69
CA MET A 1 20.36 4.30 19.98
C MET A 1 19.82 3.05 19.31
N LEU A 2 19.43 2.03 20.07
CA LEU A 2 18.76 0.85 19.51
C LEU A 2 17.29 1.24 19.33
N ILE A 3 16.86 1.36 18.07
CA ILE A 3 15.46 1.63 17.74
C ILE A 3 14.69 0.34 18.00
N ASP A 4 13.61 0.41 18.76
CA ASP A 4 12.71 -0.72 18.94
C ASP A 4 12.15 -1.16 17.58
N HIS A 5 12.25 -2.45 17.27
CA HIS A 5 11.84 -2.98 15.97
C HIS A 5 10.36 -2.71 15.70
N LYS A 6 9.51 -2.84 16.72
CA LYS A 6 8.08 -2.56 16.60
C LYS A 6 7.82 -1.07 16.32
N ALA A 7 8.51 -0.18 17.03
CA ALA A 7 8.44 1.25 16.77
C ALA A 7 8.91 1.61 15.35
N LEU A 8 9.97 0.97 14.85
CA LEU A 8 10.44 1.16 13.46
C LEU A 8 9.36 0.75 12.44
N LEU A 9 8.76 -0.43 12.60
CA LEU A 9 7.72 -0.91 11.70
C LEU A 9 6.48 -0.02 11.73
N ALA A 10 6.07 0.44 12.91
CA ALA A 10 4.96 1.37 13.06
C ALA A 10 5.23 2.70 12.35
N MET A 11 6.46 3.23 12.45
CA MET A 11 6.87 4.44 11.73
C MET A 11 6.83 4.23 10.21
N LEU A 12 7.38 3.13 9.70
CA LEU A 12 7.31 2.80 8.26
C LEU A 12 5.87 2.64 7.75
N ALA A 13 4.98 2.08 8.57
CA ALA A 13 3.57 1.99 8.24
C ALA A 13 2.92 3.39 8.14
N SER A 14 3.32 4.34 9.00
CA SER A 14 2.84 5.72 8.93
C SER A 14 3.31 6.44 7.67
N GLU A 15 4.57 6.25 7.25
CA GLU A 15 5.07 6.80 5.98
C GLU A 15 4.26 6.29 4.76
N LEU A 16 3.79 5.04 4.81
CA LEU A 16 2.94 4.49 3.76
C LEU A 16 1.52 5.10 3.77
N ASP A 17 0.99 5.43 4.95
CA ASP A 17 -0.30 6.14 5.06
C ASP A 17 -0.21 7.58 4.57
N ASP A 18 0.90 8.26 4.85
CA ASP A 18 1.16 9.61 4.36
C ASP A 18 1.27 9.59 2.82
N ALA A 19 2.04 8.65 2.26
CA ALA A 19 2.14 8.46 0.82
C ALA A 19 0.76 8.13 0.18
N ARG A 20 -0.06 7.29 0.83
CA ARG A 20 -1.43 7.02 0.37
C ARG A 20 -2.27 8.30 0.35
N THR A 21 -2.19 9.10 1.40
CA THR A 21 -2.94 10.35 1.53
C THR A 21 -2.54 11.33 0.42
N GLU A 22 -1.26 11.45 0.10
CA GLU A 22 -0.78 12.26 -1.01
C GLU A 22 -1.30 11.78 -2.37
N LEU A 23 -1.30 10.46 -2.60
CA LEU A 23 -1.85 9.85 -3.82
C LEU A 23 -3.36 10.09 -3.96
N GLU A 24 -4.10 9.99 -2.87
CA GLU A 24 -5.54 10.25 -2.84
C GLU A 24 -5.85 11.71 -3.13
N MET A 25 -5.14 12.65 -2.52
CA MET A 25 -5.28 14.08 -2.81
C MET A 25 -4.97 14.40 -4.28
N LEU A 26 -3.89 13.82 -4.83
CA LEU A 26 -3.55 13.98 -6.24
C LEU A 26 -4.64 13.39 -7.15
N GLY A 27 -5.09 12.16 -6.86
CA GLY A 27 -6.14 11.50 -7.63
C GLY A 27 -7.44 12.30 -7.63
N MET A 28 -7.85 12.81 -6.46
CA MET A 28 -9.02 13.68 -6.32
C MET A 28 -8.88 14.96 -7.14
N ALA A 29 -7.72 15.63 -7.07
CA ALA A 29 -7.48 16.84 -7.85
C ALA A 29 -7.52 16.59 -9.36
N LEU A 30 -6.95 15.48 -9.85
CA LEU A 30 -7.00 15.10 -11.26
C LEU A 30 -8.41 14.73 -11.73
N CYS A 31 -9.19 14.06 -10.87
CA CYS A 31 -10.56 13.66 -11.16
C CYS A 31 -11.55 14.84 -11.25
N GLN A 32 -11.18 16.04 -10.78
CA GLN A 32 -11.99 17.25 -10.93
C GLN A 32 -12.01 17.78 -12.38
N ASP A 33 -11.03 17.41 -13.19
CA ASP A 33 -11.00 17.71 -14.62
C ASP A 33 -11.57 16.52 -15.42
N VAL A 34 -12.72 16.75 -16.06
CA VAL A 34 -13.40 15.71 -16.84
C VAL A 34 -12.60 15.25 -18.06
N ALA A 35 -11.79 16.13 -18.66
CA ALA A 35 -10.95 15.79 -19.81
C ALA A 35 -9.80 14.86 -19.40
N ILE A 36 -9.15 15.17 -18.28
CA ILE A 36 -8.11 14.30 -17.69
C ILE A 36 -8.72 12.95 -17.30
N THR A 37 -9.85 12.97 -16.60
CA THR A 37 -10.52 11.76 -16.13
C THR A 37 -10.87 10.83 -17.30
N THR A 38 -11.49 11.38 -18.34
CA THR A 38 -11.91 10.61 -19.52
C THR A 38 -10.70 10.06 -20.29
N ALA A 39 -9.65 10.86 -20.46
CA ALA A 39 -8.46 10.46 -21.22
C ALA A 39 -7.57 9.44 -20.47
N HIS A 40 -7.60 9.45 -19.13
CA HIS A 40 -6.62 8.76 -18.30
C HIS A 40 -7.21 7.90 -17.18
N VAL A 41 -8.48 7.52 -17.26
CA VAL A 41 -9.18 6.72 -16.22
C VAL A 41 -8.38 5.49 -15.77
N ALA A 42 -7.76 4.74 -16.70
CA ALA A 42 -6.96 3.57 -16.37
C ALA A 42 -5.70 3.91 -15.56
N LYS A 43 -5.06 5.06 -15.83
CA LYS A 43 -3.91 5.53 -15.06
C LYS A 43 -4.33 6.05 -13.68
N LEU A 44 -5.49 6.71 -13.59
CA LEU A 44 -6.06 7.14 -12.31
C LEU A 44 -6.45 5.95 -11.43
N GLN A 45 -7.01 4.88 -12.01
CA GLN A 45 -7.23 3.61 -11.31
C GLN A 45 -5.92 2.97 -10.83
N ALA A 46 -4.83 3.10 -11.60
CA ALA A 46 -3.53 2.63 -11.16
C ALA A 46 -3.00 3.40 -9.93
N LEU A 47 -3.30 4.70 -9.80
CA LEU A 47 -2.96 5.47 -8.59
C LEU A 47 -3.72 4.97 -7.37
N ASP A 48 -5.03 4.73 -7.52
CA ASP A 48 -5.85 4.13 -6.45
C ASP A 48 -5.31 2.76 -6.02
N HIS A 49 -4.93 1.91 -7.00
CA HIS A 49 -4.34 0.62 -6.71
C HIS A 49 -3.01 0.72 -5.96
N VAL A 50 -2.18 1.75 -6.23
CA VAL A 50 -0.97 2.01 -5.43
C VAL A 50 -1.34 2.41 -4.00
N GLY A 51 -2.35 3.27 -3.82
CA GLY A 51 -2.85 3.64 -2.50
C GLY A 51 -3.34 2.43 -1.67
N GLN A 52 -4.11 1.53 -2.29
CA GLN A 52 -4.54 0.27 -1.65
C GLN A 52 -3.35 -0.60 -1.24
N ARG A 53 -2.31 -0.69 -2.10
CA ARG A 53 -1.09 -1.42 -1.77
C ARG A 53 -0.36 -0.80 -0.59
N CYS A 54 -0.27 0.52 -0.49
CA CYS A 54 0.30 1.20 0.68
C CYS A 54 -0.47 0.84 1.95
N ALA A 55 -1.80 0.94 1.93
CA ALA A 55 -2.65 0.59 3.07
C ALA A 55 -2.42 -0.87 3.52
N SER A 56 -2.47 -1.82 2.59
CA SER A 56 -2.31 -3.24 2.94
C SER A 56 -0.92 -3.55 3.50
N VAL A 57 0.14 -2.90 3.02
CA VAL A 57 1.47 -3.08 3.59
C VAL A 57 1.57 -2.42 4.97
N ALA A 58 0.99 -1.23 5.16
CA ALA A 58 0.95 -0.57 6.47
C ALA A 58 0.25 -1.43 7.52
N ASP A 59 -0.87 -2.08 7.17
CA ASP A 59 -1.58 -3.00 8.03
C ASP A 59 -0.73 -4.22 8.42
N ILE A 60 -0.04 -4.82 7.45
CA ILE A 60 0.89 -5.94 7.70
C ILE A 60 2.00 -5.53 8.67
N LEU A 61 2.59 -4.34 8.48
CA LEU A 61 3.69 -3.84 9.32
C LEU A 61 3.25 -3.55 10.77
N ARG A 62 1.98 -3.18 10.98
CA ARG A 62 1.40 -2.93 12.31
C ARG A 62 0.88 -4.20 12.98
N ALA A 63 0.74 -5.30 12.24
CA ALA A 63 0.18 -6.52 12.76
C ALA A 63 1.03 -7.07 13.93
N PRO A 64 0.39 -7.61 14.98
CA PRO A 64 1.11 -8.31 16.05
C PRO A 64 1.92 -9.51 15.54
N ASP A 65 1.43 -10.15 14.47
CA ASP A 65 2.09 -11.22 13.75
C ASP A 65 2.12 -10.87 12.25
N ILE A 66 3.29 -10.40 11.81
CA ILE A 66 3.54 -9.98 10.43
C ILE A 66 3.41 -11.16 9.47
N GLN A 67 3.80 -12.37 9.89
CA GLN A 67 3.76 -13.55 9.02
C GLN A 67 2.31 -13.97 8.76
N ALA A 68 1.50 -14.04 9.82
CA ALA A 68 0.07 -14.32 9.69
C ALA A 68 -0.65 -13.24 8.88
N ALA A 69 -0.37 -11.97 9.12
CA ALA A 69 -0.97 -10.87 8.37
C ALA A 69 -0.56 -10.85 6.89
N SER A 70 0.70 -11.19 6.60
CA SER A 70 1.20 -11.32 5.22
C SER A 70 0.46 -12.42 4.47
N ALA A 71 0.26 -13.60 5.09
CA ALA A 71 -0.47 -14.70 4.49
C ALA A 71 -1.97 -14.38 4.25
N ALA A 72 -2.54 -13.49 5.05
CA ALA A 72 -3.92 -13.04 4.94
C ALA A 72 -4.09 -11.74 4.13
N ALA A 73 -3.05 -11.27 3.44
CA ALA A 73 -3.08 -10.00 2.72
C ALA A 73 -4.23 -9.98 1.69
N PRO A 74 -5.15 -9.00 1.75
CA PRO A 74 -6.36 -8.99 0.93
C PRO A 74 -6.09 -8.67 -0.54
N LEU A 75 -4.93 -8.07 -0.85
CA LEU A 75 -4.53 -7.76 -2.21
C LEU A 75 -3.80 -8.93 -2.84
N GLU A 76 -4.39 -9.46 -3.92
CA GLU A 76 -3.83 -10.57 -4.70
C GLU A 76 -2.39 -10.29 -5.17
N SER A 77 -2.07 -9.03 -5.52
CA SER A 77 -0.71 -8.64 -5.93
C SER A 77 0.31 -8.77 -4.80
N ILE A 78 -0.09 -8.64 -3.54
CA ILE A 78 0.77 -8.85 -2.37
C ILE A 78 0.85 -10.34 -2.07
N ALA A 79 -0.28 -11.05 -2.05
CA ALA A 79 -0.33 -12.50 -1.84
C ALA A 79 0.55 -13.25 -2.85
N ASN A 80 0.44 -12.93 -4.15
CA ASN A 80 1.24 -13.55 -5.21
C ASN A 80 2.75 -13.32 -5.02
N ARG A 81 3.14 -12.11 -4.61
CA ARG A 81 4.56 -11.78 -4.35
C ARG A 81 5.10 -12.52 -3.12
N LEU A 82 4.27 -12.73 -2.10
CA LEU A 82 4.65 -13.50 -0.91
C LEU A 82 4.80 -14.99 -1.24
N GLU A 83 3.87 -15.56 -2.02
CA GLU A 83 3.97 -16.95 -2.47
C GLU A 83 5.26 -17.18 -3.28
N ASP A 84 5.62 -16.24 -4.15
CA ASP A 84 6.86 -16.29 -4.92
C ASP A 84 8.12 -16.26 -4.05
N LEU A 85 8.10 -15.53 -2.93
CA LEU A 85 9.20 -15.53 -1.96
C LEU A 85 9.30 -16.87 -1.24
N THR A 86 8.17 -17.44 -0.80
CA THR A 86 8.13 -18.75 -0.14
C THR A 86 8.60 -19.88 -1.07
N ARG A 87 8.29 -19.81 -2.37
CA ARG A 87 8.74 -20.82 -3.35
C ARG A 87 10.25 -20.79 -3.61
N ARG A 88 10.93 -19.68 -3.29
CA ARG A 88 12.37 -19.47 -3.52
C ARG A 88 13.23 -19.70 -2.26
N ALA A 89 12.61 -19.84 -1.10
CA ALA A 89 13.26 -20.10 0.19
C ALA A 89 13.49 -21.61 0.40
#